data_AF-A0A7J4UZE7-F1
#
_entry.id   AF-A0A7J4UZE7-F1
#
_cell.length_a   1.000
_cell.length_b   1.000
_cell.length_c   1.000
_cell.angle_alpha   90.00
_cell.angle_beta   90.00
_cell.angle_gamma   90.00
#
_symmetry.space_group_name_H-M   'P 1'
#
loop_
_entity.id
_entity.type
_entity.pdbx_description
1 polymer ?
#
loop_
_entity_poly.entity_id
_entity_poly.type
_entity_poly.pdbx_seq_one_letter_code
_entity_poly.pdbx_strand_id
1 'polypeptide(L)'
;VSTETDTEVQENEYDMVLLSVGMRPSGAATELAATLGIRTDDRGFAIANDELAGQGVHVIGTVAGPMDIEETAVRAMSAAARVTIAKEVAK
;
A
#
# COMPACT_ATOMS: atom_id res chain seq x y z
N VAL A 1 -0.27 25.58 25.66
CA VAL A 1 -0.42 24.70 26.84
C VAL A 1 -1.73 23.97 26.68
N SER A 2 -1.69 22.69 26.34
CA SER A 2 -2.79 21.74 26.48
C SER A 2 -2.16 20.36 26.60
N THR A 3 -1.69 20.09 27.81
CA THR A 3 -1.38 18.75 28.31
C THR A 3 -2.62 18.28 29.05
N GLU A 4 -3.28 17.23 28.59
CA GLU A 4 -3.94 16.21 29.43
C GLU A 4 -4.60 15.17 28.54
N THR A 5 -4.36 13.90 28.86
CA THR A 5 -5.01 12.75 28.23
C THR A 5 -6.45 12.72 28.73
N ASP A 6 -7.41 12.96 27.84
CA ASP A 6 -8.85 12.89 28.12
C ASP A 6 -9.23 11.45 28.53
N THR A 7 -9.26 11.18 29.84
CA THR A 7 -9.74 9.92 30.41
C THR A 7 -11.22 9.98 30.79
N GLU A 8 -11.89 11.10 30.56
CA GLU A 8 -13.31 11.31 30.86
C GLU A 8 -14.16 10.97 29.62
N VAL A 9 -15.32 10.34 29.84
CA VAL A 9 -16.25 10.02 28.75
C VAL A 9 -16.90 11.31 28.27
N GLN A 10 -16.72 11.64 26.99
CA GLN A 10 -17.37 12.79 26.36
C GLN A 10 -18.57 12.35 25.52
N GLU A 11 -19.72 12.95 25.78
CA GLU A 11 -20.94 12.78 24.99
C GLU A 11 -21.26 14.11 24.29
N ASN A 12 -21.25 14.10 22.96
CA ASN A 12 -21.52 15.27 22.13
C ASN A 12 -22.58 14.90 21.07
N GLU A 13 -23.53 15.79 20.81
CA GLU A 13 -24.51 15.66 19.73
C GLU A 13 -23.96 16.30 18.44
N TYR A 14 -24.13 15.61 17.32
CA TYR A 14 -23.74 16.09 16.00
C TYR A 14 -24.85 15.81 14.98
N ASP A 15 -25.08 16.74 14.05
CA ASP A 15 -26.00 16.52 12.94
C ASP A 15 -25.50 15.47 11.94
N MET A 16 -24.18 15.25 11.89
CA MET A 16 -23.52 14.32 10.96
C MET A 16 -22.21 13.79 11.52
N VAL A 17 -21.93 12.52 11.25
CA VAL A 17 -20.67 11.85 11.59
C VAL A 17 -20.00 11.33 10.32
N LEU A 18 -18.75 11.75 10.08
CA LEU A 18 -17.93 11.24 8.99
C LEU A 18 -16.97 10.16 9.52
N LEU A 19 -17.03 8.98 8.90
CA LEU A 19 -16.11 7.89 9.20
C LEU A 19 -14.94 7.93 8.22
N SER A 20 -13.76 8.32 8.72
CA SER A 20 -12.49 8.24 7.97
C SER A 20 -12.03 6.79 7.87
N VAL A 21 -12.60 6.04 6.92
CA VAL A 21 -12.30 4.62 6.74
C VAL A 21 -10.89 4.38 6.17
N GLY A 22 -10.28 3.28 6.57
CA GLY A 22 -9.00 2.83 6.02
C GLY A 22 -9.12 2.20 4.63
N MET A 23 -7.96 1.92 4.02
CA MET A 23 -7.86 1.25 2.73
C MET A 23 -7.80 -0.27 2.89
N ARG A 24 -8.44 -1.00 1.98
CA ARG A 24 -8.27 -2.46 1.82
C ARG A 24 -8.12 -2.79 0.33
N PRO A 25 -7.37 -3.86 -0.02
CA PRO A 25 -7.32 -4.35 -1.39
C PRO A 25 -8.73 -4.63 -1.92
N SER A 26 -8.98 -4.32 -3.19
CA SER A 26 -10.22 -4.72 -3.84
C SER A 26 -10.24 -6.24 -4.08
N GLY A 27 -11.43 -6.81 -4.29
CA GLY A 27 -11.56 -8.23 -4.68
C GLY A 27 -10.74 -8.55 -5.93
N ALA A 28 -10.83 -7.69 -6.96
CA ALA A 28 -10.04 -7.83 -8.19
C ALA A 28 -8.53 -7.79 -7.96
N ALA A 29 -8.02 -6.97 -7.05
CA ALA A 29 -6.59 -6.93 -6.72
C ALA A 29 -6.13 -8.24 -6.06
N THR A 30 -6.99 -8.83 -5.22
CA THR A 30 -6.74 -10.13 -4.55
C THR A 30 -6.76 -11.28 -5.55
N GLU A 31 -7.74 -11.30 -6.46
CA GLU A 31 -7.84 -12.27 -7.56
C GLU A 31 -6.62 -12.19 -8.51
N LEU A 32 -6.19 -10.96 -8.83
CA LEU A 32 -5.00 -10.75 -9.64
C LEU A 32 -3.74 -11.27 -8.95
N ALA A 33 -3.57 -10.99 -7.65
CA ALA A 33 -2.45 -11.51 -6.88
C ALA A 33 -2.43 -13.05 -6.90
N ALA A 34 -3.58 -13.69 -6.68
CA ALA A 34 -3.70 -15.15 -6.75
C ALA A 34 -3.37 -15.71 -8.15
N THR A 35 -3.87 -15.06 -9.21
CA THR A 35 -3.61 -15.45 -10.60
C THR A 35 -2.12 -15.35 -10.97
N LEU A 36 -1.43 -14.35 -10.43
CA LEU A 36 0.00 -14.12 -10.65
C LEU A 36 0.90 -14.88 -9.66
N GLY A 37 0.34 -15.66 -8.74
CA GLY A 37 1.11 -16.35 -7.69
C GLY A 37 1.79 -15.41 -6.70
N ILE A 38 1.31 -14.17 -6.58
CA ILE A 38 1.85 -13.16 -5.66
C ILE A 38 1.30 -13.43 -4.26
N ARG A 39 2.20 -13.57 -3.28
CA ARG A 39 1.83 -13.71 -1.87
C ARG A 39 1.24 -12.41 -1.32
N THR A 40 0.25 -12.52 -0.45
CA THR A 40 -0.36 -11.39 0.26
C THR A 40 -0.13 -11.50 1.77
N ASP A 41 -0.20 -10.36 2.48
CA ASP A 41 -0.28 -10.33 3.95
C ASP A 41 -1.66 -10.81 4.45
N ASP A 42 -1.84 -10.85 5.76
CA ASP A 42 -3.07 -11.24 6.45
C ASP A 42 -4.26 -10.31 6.15
N ARG A 43 -4.00 -9.12 5.58
CA ARG A 43 -4.99 -8.12 5.18
C ARG A 43 -5.20 -8.08 3.66
N GLY A 44 -4.51 -8.94 2.91
CA GLY A 44 -4.64 -9.10 1.46
C GLY A 44 -3.72 -8.19 0.63
N PHE A 45 -2.80 -7.44 1.24
CA PHE A 45 -1.87 -6.58 0.48
C PHE A 45 -0.74 -7.42 -0.12
N ALA A 46 -0.38 -7.15 -1.37
CA ALA A 46 0.67 -7.87 -2.08
C ALA A 46 2.05 -7.63 -1.45
N ILE A 47 2.80 -8.72 -1.26
CA ILE A 47 4.14 -8.69 -0.68
C ILE A 47 5.18 -8.69 -1.80
N ALA A 48 5.93 -7.59 -1.92
CA ALA A 48 7.11 -7.54 -2.76
C ALA A 48 8.18 -8.53 -2.26
N ASN A 49 8.88 -9.19 -3.18
CA ASN A 49 10.02 -10.04 -2.87
C ASN A 49 10.99 -10.11 -4.05
N ASP A 50 12.21 -10.57 -3.80
CA ASP A 50 13.29 -10.62 -4.79
C ASP A 50 13.02 -11.62 -5.92
N GLU A 51 12.24 -12.68 -5.65
CA GLU A 51 11.87 -13.68 -6.66
C GLU A 51 10.94 -13.07 -7.73
N LEU A 52 9.91 -12.33 -7.32
CA LEU A 52 9.04 -11.58 -8.22
C LEU A 52 9.85 -10.55 -9.03
N ALA A 53 10.75 -9.82 -8.36
CA ALA A 53 11.60 -8.85 -9.03
C ALA A 53 12.52 -9.51 -10.08
N GLY A 54 13.05 -10.71 -9.79
CA GLY A 54 13.83 -11.51 -10.75
C GLY A 54 13.02 -11.99 -11.96
N GLN A 55 11.70 -12.11 -11.83
CA GLN A 55 10.77 -12.40 -12.92
C GLN A 55 10.30 -11.14 -13.66
N GLY A 56 10.78 -9.95 -13.27
CA GLY A 56 10.35 -8.66 -13.84
C GLY A 56 9.01 -8.16 -13.33
N VAL A 57 8.48 -8.74 -12.24
CA VAL A 57 7.22 -8.33 -11.61
C VAL A 57 7.51 -7.46 -10.39
N HIS A 58 6.91 -6.27 -10.34
CA HIS A 58 7.12 -5.31 -9.25
C HIS A 58 5.78 -4.90 -8.62
N VAL A 59 5.76 -4.77 -7.29
CA VAL A 59 4.57 -4.42 -6.50
C VAL A 59 4.73 -2.98 -5.99
N ILE A 60 3.84 -2.07 -6.41
CA ILE A 60 3.95 -0.62 -6.13
C ILE A 60 2.57 -0.01 -5.91
N GLY A 61 2.48 0.96 -5.01
CA GLY A 61 1.25 1.70 -4.72
C GLY A 61 0.39 1.01 -3.67
N THR A 62 -0.90 1.33 -3.65
CA THR A 62 -1.83 0.91 -2.59
C THR A 62 -2.08 -0.60 -2.53
N VAL A 63 -1.74 -1.34 -3.59
CA VAL A 63 -1.75 -2.80 -3.59
C VAL A 63 -0.76 -3.40 -2.59
N ALA A 64 0.30 -2.66 -2.23
CA ALA A 64 1.32 -3.05 -1.26
C ALA A 64 1.01 -2.63 0.18
N GLY A 65 -0.06 -1.86 0.39
CA GLY A 65 -0.42 -1.26 1.68
C GLY A 65 -1.00 0.15 1.53
N PRO A 66 -1.68 0.70 2.56
CA PRO A 66 -2.16 2.07 2.55
C PRO A 66 -1.01 3.05 2.28
N MET A 67 -1.25 4.02 1.40
CA MET A 67 -0.22 4.94 0.90
C MET A 67 -0.87 6.24 0.45
N ASP A 68 -0.16 7.36 0.63
CA ASP A 68 -0.58 8.65 0.07
C ASP A 68 -0.14 8.79 -1.40
N ILE A 69 -0.54 9.90 -2.02
CA ILE A 69 -0.33 10.14 -3.45
C ILE A 69 1.15 10.41 -3.73
N GLU A 70 1.79 11.19 -2.87
CA GLU A 70 3.20 11.59 -2.99
C GLU A 70 4.13 10.38 -2.86
N GLU A 71 3.92 9.56 -1.85
CA GLU A 71 4.65 8.32 -1.62
C GLU A 71 4.45 7.33 -2.78
N THR A 72 3.22 7.22 -3.29
CA THR A 72 2.93 6.39 -4.47
C THR A 72 3.77 6.82 -5.67
N ALA A 73 3.81 8.13 -5.95
CA ALA A 73 4.60 8.67 -7.05
C ALA A 73 6.10 8.42 -6.86
N VAL A 74 6.63 8.68 -5.67
CA VAL A 74 8.06 8.46 -5.35
C VAL A 74 8.45 6.99 -5.49
N ARG A 75 7.64 6.06 -4.97
CA ARG A 75 7.91 4.62 -5.07
C ARG A 75 7.83 4.14 -6.52
N ALA A 76 6.87 4.62 -7.31
CA ALA A 76 6.77 4.30 -8.73
C ALA A 76 8.00 4.77 -9.52
N MET A 77 8.46 6.00 -9.30
CA MET A 77 9.68 6.53 -9.92
C MET A 77 10.92 5.72 -9.52
N SER A 78 11.05 5.38 -8.23
CA SER A 78 12.16 4.56 -7.74
C SER A 78 12.19 3.18 -8.40
N ALA A 79 11.03 2.53 -8.53
CA ALA A 79 10.94 1.23 -9.19
C ALA A 79 11.28 1.32 -10.68
N ALA A 80 10.77 2.31 -11.40
CA ALA A 80 11.08 2.52 -12.82
C ALA A 80 12.60 2.74 -13.05
N ALA A 81 13.24 3.53 -12.19
CA ALA A 81 14.69 3.72 -12.23
C ALA A 81 15.46 2.40 -11.99
N ARG A 82 15.05 1.62 -10.98
CA ARG A 82 15.65 0.30 -10.67
C ARG A 82 15.53 -0.66 -11.84
N VAL A 83 14.36 -0.76 -12.48
CA VAL A 83 14.15 -1.63 -13.66
C VAL A 83 15.04 -1.20 -14.82
N THR A 84 15.18 0.11 -15.04
CA THR A 84 16.03 0.65 -16.11
C THR A 84 17.49 0.27 -15.91
N ILE A 85 18.02 0.48 -14.71
CA ILE A 85 19.41 0.14 -14.36
C ILE A 85 19.63 -1.38 -14.47
N ALA A 86 18.72 -2.20 -13.95
CA ALA A 86 18.83 -3.65 -14.02
C ALA A 86 18.88 -4.16 -15.48
N LYS A 87 18.09 -3.55 -16.36
CA LYS A 87 18.08 -3.87 -17.80
C LYS A 87 19.39 -3.48 -18.50
N GLU A 88 20.01 -2.37 -18.12
CA GLU A 88 21.29 -1.93 -18.67
C GLU A 88 22.45 -2.83 -18.22
N VAL A 89 22.45 -3.28 -16.96
CA VAL A 89 23.49 -4.17 -16.41
C VAL A 89 23.38 -5.60 -16.96
N ALA A 90 22.17 -6.05 -17.28
CA ALA A 90 21.93 -7.38 -17.86
C ALA A 90 22.26 -7.48 -19.37
N LYS A 91 22.65 -6.36 -20.00
CA LYS A 91 23.04 -6.29 -21.42
C LYS A 91 24.56 -6.42 -21.57
#